data_AF-A0A7J4M7H8-F1
#
_entry.id   AF-A0A7J4M7H8-F1
#
_cell.length_a   1.000
_cell.length_b   1.000
_cell.length_c   1.000
_cell.angle_alpha   90.00
_cell.angle_beta   90.00
_cell.angle_gamma   90.00
#
_symmetry.space_group_name_H-M   'P 1'
#
loop_
_entity.id
_entity.type
_entity.pdbx_description
1 polymer ?
#
loop_
_entity_poly.entity_id
_entity_poly.type
_entity_poly.pdbx_seq_one_letter_code
_entity_poly.pdbx_strand_id
1 'polypeptide(L)'
;MKALSLKQPFAELVVSGIKTIELRRWNTHFRGDFLIHSSKIPDNLSMKKFGFEVLPLGKIVGSAKLIDVKKYENNFEHEKDKSKHLADSSFGKYGFILGDLKRIDGPFVNGKLNFWEFKDEI
;
A
#
# COMPACT_ATOMS: atom_id res chain seq x y z
N MET A 1 -12.73 -5.35 -9.87
CA MET A 1 -12.46 -4.88 -8.49
C MET A 1 -11.35 -3.83 -8.55
N LYS A 2 -11.29 -2.85 -7.64
CA LYS A 2 -10.15 -1.93 -7.63
C LYS A 2 -8.89 -2.60 -7.08
N ALA A 3 -7.74 -2.17 -7.56
CA ALA A 3 -6.43 -2.56 -7.04
C ALA A 3 -5.53 -1.33 -6.87
N LEU A 4 -4.57 -1.44 -5.95
CA LEU A 4 -3.57 -0.42 -5.71
C LEU A 4 -2.18 -1.07 -5.68
N SER A 5 -1.28 -0.54 -6.51
CA SER A 5 0.10 -1.01 -6.55
C SER A 5 0.94 -0.32 -5.49
N LEU A 6 1.61 -1.12 -4.66
CA LEU A 6 2.55 -0.71 -3.61
C LEU A 6 3.92 -1.31 -3.92
N LYS A 7 5.00 -0.58 -3.64
CA LYS A 7 6.35 -1.17 -3.71
C LYS A 7 6.56 -2.11 -2.53
N GLN A 8 7.33 -3.18 -2.72
CA GLN A 8 7.84 -3.93 -1.59
C GLN A 8 8.89 -3.10 -0.84
N PRO A 9 9.00 -3.19 0.50
CA PRO A 9 8.26 -4.12 1.37
C PRO A 9 6.91 -3.57 1.84
N PHE A 10 6.48 -2.39 1.42
CA PHE A 10 5.24 -1.78 1.93
C PHE A 10 3.99 -2.60 1.64
N ALA A 11 3.94 -3.30 0.49
CA ALA A 11 2.85 -4.23 0.21
C ALA A 11 2.81 -5.37 1.26
N GLU A 12 3.96 -5.98 1.56
CA GLU A 12 4.13 -7.00 2.59
C GLU A 12 3.76 -6.49 3.99
N LEU A 13 4.19 -5.28 4.35
CA LEU A 13 3.86 -4.66 5.64
C LEU A 13 2.34 -4.42 5.78
N VAL A 14 1.63 -4.11 4.70
CA VAL A 14 0.17 -3.96 4.71
C VAL A 14 -0.50 -5.33 4.91
N VAL A 15 -0.16 -6.33 4.11
CA VAL A 15 -0.85 -7.63 4.18
C VAL A 15 -0.51 -8.47 5.41
N SER A 16 0.57 -8.12 6.12
CA SER A 16 0.91 -8.66 7.46
C SER A 16 0.24 -7.92 8.62
N GLY A 17 -0.51 -6.83 8.34
CA GLY A 17 -1.19 -6.03 9.36
C GLY A 17 -0.28 -5.04 10.11
N ILE A 18 0.99 -4.95 9.75
CA ILE A 18 1.99 -4.09 10.42
C ILE A 18 1.81 -2.62 10.01
N LYS A 19 1.53 -2.37 8.72
CA LYS A 19 1.29 -1.03 8.15
C LYS A 19 -0.21 -0.84 7.90
N THR A 20 -0.83 0.07 8.65
CA THR A 20 -2.27 0.36 8.59
C THR A 20 -2.58 1.68 7.89
N ILE A 21 -1.57 2.47 7.54
CA ILE A 21 -1.73 3.69 6.74
C ILE A 21 -0.80 3.65 5.52
N GLU A 22 -1.36 3.78 4.33
CA GLU A 22 -0.60 3.91 3.08
C GLU A 22 -0.42 5.40 2.70
N LEU A 23 0.81 5.84 2.40
CA LEU A 23 1.06 7.23 2.03
C LEU A 23 0.96 7.44 0.53
N ARG A 24 0.31 8.53 0.13
CA ARG A 24 0.16 8.94 -1.27
C ARG A 24 0.34 10.44 -1.43
N ARG A 25 0.76 10.83 -2.64
CA ARG A 25 0.84 12.23 -3.08
C ARG A 25 -0.50 12.79 -3.56
N TRP A 26 -1.52 11.94 -3.72
CA TRP A 26 -2.83 12.27 -4.24
C TRP A 26 -3.95 11.81 -3.28
N ASN A 27 -5.12 12.45 -3.41
CA ASN A 27 -6.32 12.14 -2.64
C ASN A 27 -7.30 11.27 -3.44
N THR A 28 -8.21 10.58 -2.74
CA THR A 28 -9.33 9.87 -3.36
C THR A 28 -10.61 9.94 -2.54
N HIS A 29 -11.74 9.95 -3.23
CA HIS A 29 -13.07 9.80 -2.64
C HIS A 29 -13.52 8.33 -2.53
N PHE A 30 -12.77 7.39 -3.12
CA PHE A 30 -13.10 5.96 -3.03
C PHE A 30 -13.03 5.46 -1.59
N ARG A 31 -14.00 4.65 -1.18
CA ARG A 31 -14.03 3.88 0.07
C ARG A 31 -14.56 2.49 -0.22
N GLY A 32 -14.02 1.48 0.44
CA GLY A 32 -14.37 0.08 0.22
C GLY A 32 -13.18 -0.79 -0.11
N ASP A 33 -13.48 -2.01 -0.56
CA ASP A 33 -12.50 -3.08 -0.70
C ASP A 33 -11.69 -2.96 -2.00
N PHE A 34 -10.40 -3.27 -1.90
CA PHE A 34 -9.48 -3.27 -3.03
C PHE A 34 -8.37 -4.29 -2.84
N LEU A 35 -7.75 -4.67 -3.95
CA LEU A 35 -6.60 -5.57 -3.97
C LEU A 35 -5.28 -4.83 -3.77
N ILE A 36 -4.37 -5.45 -3.03
CA ILE A 36 -2.98 -5.03 -2.90
C ILE A 36 -2.16 -5.74 -3.96
N HIS A 37 -1.57 -4.94 -4.85
CA HIS A 37 -0.63 -5.40 -5.86
C HIS A 37 0.80 -5.04 -5.45
N SER A 38 1.73 -6.00 -5.49
CA SER A 38 3.15 -5.73 -5.34
C SER A 38 3.73 -5.25 -6.67
N SER A 39 4.36 -4.09 -6.66
CA SER A 39 4.99 -3.50 -7.85
C SER A 39 6.14 -4.37 -8.34
N LYS A 40 6.46 -4.31 -9.63
CA LYS A 40 7.61 -5.05 -10.22
C LYS A 40 8.97 -4.56 -9.71
N ILE A 41 9.03 -3.32 -9.23
CA ILE A 41 10.24 -2.70 -8.71
C ILE A 41 10.03 -2.44 -7.21
N PRO A 42 10.81 -3.09 -6.33
CA PRO A 42 10.76 -2.83 -4.90
C PRO A 42 11.43 -1.49 -4.54
N ASP A 43 11.24 -1.07 -3.30
CA ASP A 43 12.03 -0.03 -2.66
C ASP A 43 13.21 -0.68 -1.91
N ASN A 44 14.37 -0.76 -2.57
CA ASN A 44 15.53 -1.51 -2.04
C ASN A 44 16.03 -1.02 -0.68
N LEU A 45 15.94 0.30 -0.42
CA LEU A 45 16.34 0.87 0.87
C LEU A 45 15.39 0.38 1.98
N SER A 46 14.09 0.41 1.72
CA SER A 46 13.09 -0.08 2.66
C SER A 46 13.18 -1.59 2.83
N MET A 47 13.41 -2.36 1.76
CA MET A 47 13.64 -3.82 1.84
C MET A 47 14.74 -4.14 2.84
N LYS A 48 15.91 -3.49 2.69
CA LYS A 48 17.04 -3.65 3.62
C LYS A 48 16.69 -3.18 5.03
N LYS A 49 16.05 -2.02 5.17
CA LYS A 49 15.65 -1.46 6.47
C LYS A 49 14.76 -2.39 7.28
N PHE A 50 13.84 -3.09 6.61
CA PHE A 50 12.90 -4.01 7.24
C PHE A 50 13.39 -5.48 7.24
N GLY A 51 14.60 -5.75 6.76
CA GLY A 51 15.21 -7.08 6.79
C GLY A 51 14.64 -8.08 5.78
N PHE A 52 14.02 -7.61 4.70
CA PHE A 52 13.52 -8.48 3.63
C PHE A 52 14.56 -8.60 2.51
N GLU A 53 14.90 -9.85 2.16
CA GLU A 53 15.78 -10.16 1.02
C GLU A 53 14.97 -10.42 -0.25
N VAL A 54 13.91 -11.23 -0.14
CA VAL A 54 13.08 -11.65 -1.27
C VAL A 54 11.60 -11.56 -0.89
N LEU A 55 10.82 -10.89 -1.74
CA LEU A 55 9.37 -10.82 -1.66
C LEU A 55 8.76 -10.93 -3.06
N PRO A 56 7.51 -11.44 -3.21
CA PRO A 56 6.84 -11.51 -4.49
C PRO A 56 6.66 -10.12 -5.13
N LEU A 57 6.96 -10.01 -6.43
CA LEU A 57 6.86 -8.79 -7.23
C LEU A 57 5.91 -9.00 -8.42
N GLY A 58 5.21 -7.95 -8.82
CA GLY A 58 4.29 -7.99 -9.96
C GLY A 58 3.06 -8.87 -9.74
N LYS A 59 2.58 -8.99 -8.50
CA LYS A 59 1.55 -9.97 -8.12
C LYS A 59 0.48 -9.36 -7.22
N ILE A 60 -0.75 -9.86 -7.29
CA ILE A 60 -1.74 -9.61 -6.24
C ILE A 60 -1.34 -10.40 -5.00
N VAL A 61 -1.07 -9.70 -3.90
CA VAL A 61 -0.55 -10.29 -2.64
C VAL A 61 -1.53 -10.18 -1.47
N GLY A 62 -2.67 -9.52 -1.67
CA GLY A 62 -3.67 -9.35 -0.63
C GLY A 62 -4.83 -8.45 -1.01
N SER A 63 -5.65 -8.16 -0.01
CA SER A 63 -6.72 -7.17 -0.08
C SER A 63 -6.72 -6.31 1.17
N ALA A 64 -7.33 -5.13 1.04
CA ALA A 64 -7.58 -4.21 2.14
C ALA A 64 -8.87 -3.43 1.86
N LYS A 65 -9.41 -2.81 2.89
CA LYS A 65 -10.50 -1.85 2.82
C LYS A 65 -9.96 -0.45 3.06
N LEU A 66 -10.23 0.47 2.13
CA LEU A 66 -9.96 1.89 2.35
C LEU A 66 -11.08 2.47 3.20
N ILE A 67 -10.79 2.71 4.49
CA ILE A 67 -11.75 3.22 5.48
C ILE A 67 -11.85 4.73 5.38
N ASP A 68 -10.71 5.42 5.36
CA ASP A 68 -10.68 6.88 5.25
C ASP A 68 -9.38 7.41 4.63
N VAL A 69 -9.31 8.71 4.36
CA VAL A 69 -8.11 9.41 3.91
C VAL A 69 -7.88 10.63 4.79
N LYS A 70 -6.77 10.61 5.52
CA LYS A 70 -6.28 11.75 6.30
C LYS A 70 -5.32 12.58 5.44
N LYS A 71 -5.53 13.89 5.38
CA LYS A 71 -4.53 14.83 4.86
C LYS A 71 -3.68 15.33 6.04
N TYR A 72 -2.37 15.20 5.93
CA TYR A 72 -1.42 15.78 6.88
C TYR A 72 -1.12 17.22 6.45
N GLU A 73 -1.41 18.19 7.32
CA GLU A 73 -1.16 19.61 7.03
C GLU A 73 0.28 20.03 7.38
N ASN A 74 0.96 19.26 8.24
CA ASN A 74 2.32 19.53 8.67
C ASN A 74 3.06 18.25 9.09
N ASN A 75 4.39 18.36 9.27
CA ASN A 75 5.24 17.25 9.66
C ASN A 75 4.90 16.69 11.05
N PHE A 76 4.37 17.52 11.95
CA PHE A 76 4.00 17.06 13.29
C PHE A 76 2.82 16.08 13.25
N GLU A 77 1.78 16.37 12.46
CA GLU A 77 0.69 15.43 12.24
C GLU A 77 1.12 14.15 11.53
N HIS A 78 2.05 14.27 10.58
CA HIS A 78 2.63 13.13 9.88
C HIS A 78 3.38 12.20 10.85
N GLU A 79 4.28 12.75 11.66
CA GLU A 79 5.09 11.96 12.59
C GLU A 79 4.27 11.32 13.72
N LYS A 80 3.09 11.87 14.08
CA LYS A 80 2.16 11.18 15.01
C LYS A 80 1.71 9.81 14.50
N ASP A 81 1.63 9.61 13.19
CA ASP A 81 1.20 8.36 12.57
C ASP A 81 2.38 7.54 12.04
N LYS A 82 3.63 7.90 12.40
CA LYS A 82 4.87 7.26 11.92
C LYS A 82 4.87 5.74 12.08
N SER A 83 4.41 5.26 13.23
CA SER A 83 4.31 3.83 13.53
C SER A 83 3.27 3.10 12.67
N LYS A 84 2.29 3.81 12.10
CA LYS A 84 1.22 3.23 11.27
C LYS A 84 1.57 3.20 9.78
N HIS A 85 2.32 4.20 9.30
CA HIS A 85 2.72 4.26 7.88
C HIS A 85 4.16 3.83 7.60
N LEU A 86 5.06 3.84 8.59
CA LEU A 86 6.41 3.27 8.51
C LEU A 86 7.30 3.85 7.40
N ALA A 87 6.99 5.06 6.95
CA ALA A 87 7.63 5.78 5.86
C ALA A 87 7.91 7.24 6.28
N ASP A 88 8.60 8.03 5.47
CA ASP A 88 8.77 9.47 5.70
C ASP A 88 7.83 10.32 4.83
N SER A 89 7.79 11.62 5.07
CA SER A 89 6.85 12.54 4.42
C SER A 89 7.12 12.74 2.93
N SER A 90 8.28 12.33 2.41
CA SER A 90 8.56 12.40 0.96
C SER A 90 7.66 11.45 0.14
N PHE A 91 7.07 10.44 0.80
CA PHE A 91 6.12 9.51 0.21
C PHE A 91 4.74 10.13 -0.02
N GLY A 92 4.41 11.21 0.69
CA GLY A 92 3.22 12.01 0.44
C GLY A 92 2.52 12.48 1.69
N LYS A 93 1.50 13.33 1.49
CA LYS A 93 0.75 13.99 2.55
C LYS A 93 -0.66 13.44 2.76
N TYR A 94 -1.07 12.43 1.99
CA TYR A 94 -2.35 11.75 2.18
C TYR A 94 -2.10 10.36 2.75
N GLY A 95 -2.61 10.12 3.96
CA GLY A 95 -2.61 8.82 4.62
C GLY A 95 -3.92 8.09 4.34
N PHE A 96 -3.86 7.03 3.56
CA PHE A 96 -4.98 6.13 3.31
C PHE A 96 -5.09 5.17 4.49
N ILE A 97 -6.15 5.31 5.27
CA ILE A 97 -6.41 4.50 6.47
C ILE A 97 -7.01 3.17 6.02
N LEU A 98 -6.29 2.08 6.29
CA LEU A 98 -6.61 0.76 5.82
C LEU A 98 -7.17 -0.12 6.95
N GLY A 99 -8.16 -0.94 6.62
CA GLY A 99 -8.64 -2.04 7.47
C GLY A 99 -8.90 -3.30 6.67
N ASP A 100 -9.45 -4.32 7.33
CA ASP A 100 -9.70 -5.65 6.74
C ASP A 100 -8.52 -6.19 5.90
N LEU A 101 -7.33 -6.11 6.48
CA LEU A 101 -6.07 -6.46 5.84
C LEU A 101 -5.97 -7.98 5.73
N LYS A 102 -5.89 -8.50 4.51
CA LYS A 102 -5.85 -9.95 4.24
C LYS A 102 -4.75 -10.27 3.25
N ARG A 103 -3.93 -11.28 3.57
CA ARG A 103 -3.01 -11.88 2.60
C ARG A 103 -3.79 -12.78 1.64
N ILE A 104 -3.45 -12.69 0.36
CA ILE A 104 -4.04 -13.49 -0.72
C ILE A 104 -2.90 -13.93 -1.61
N ASP A 105 -2.94 -15.17 -2.08
CA ASP A 105 -2.05 -15.64 -3.13
C ASP A 105 -2.72 -15.48 -4.51
N GLY A 106 -2.68 -14.27 -5.07
CA GLY A 106 -3.39 -13.94 -6.31
C GLY A 106 -2.53 -14.09 -7.57
N PRO A 107 -3.01 -13.68 -8.75
CA PRO A 107 -2.27 -13.84 -10.00
C PRO A 107 -1.12 -12.84 -10.16
N PHE A 108 -0.16 -13.18 -11.03
CA PHE A 108 0.82 -12.23 -11.55
C PHE A 108 0.16 -11.31 -12.57
N VAL A 109 0.26 -10.00 -12.37
CA VAL A 109 -0.35 -8.99 -13.23
C VAL A 109 0.49 -7.72 -13.29
N ASN A 110 0.33 -6.96 -14.38
CA ASN A 110 0.95 -5.65 -14.50
C ASN A 110 0.18 -4.62 -13.67
N GLY A 111 0.87 -3.96 -12.75
CA GLY A 111 0.32 -2.86 -11.96
C GLY A 111 0.13 -1.58 -12.79
N LYS A 112 -0.65 -0.65 -12.26
CA LYS A 112 -0.91 0.66 -12.88
C LYS A 112 -0.86 1.77 -11.82
N LEU A 113 -0.74 3.02 -12.29
CA LEU A 113 -0.81 4.19 -11.41
C LEU A 113 -2.21 4.38 -10.83
N ASN A 114 -2.27 5.04 -9.67
CA ASN A 114 -3.49 5.30 -8.91
C ASN A 114 -4.26 4.01 -8.57
N PHE A 115 -5.50 4.14 -8.10
CA PHE A 115 -6.42 3.00 -8.10
C PHE A 115 -6.74 2.61 -9.54
N TRP A 116 -6.64 1.33 -9.85
CA TRP A 116 -6.92 0.80 -11.18
C TRP A 116 -7.91 -0.35 -11.13
N GLU A 117 -8.62 -0.57 -12.22
CA GLU A 117 -9.56 -1.68 -12.34
C GLU A 117 -8.80 -2.97 -12.63
N PHE A 118 -8.84 -3.89 -11.67
CA PHE A 118 -8.47 -5.28 -11.83
C PHE A 118 -9.63 -6.02 -12.48
N LYS A 119 -9.38 -6.51 -13.69
CA LYS A 119 -10.23 -7.46 -14.40
C LYS A 119 -9.62 -8.82 -14.13
N ASP A 120 -10.39 -9.72 -13.51
CA ASP A 120 -10.02 -11.13 -13.52
C ASP A 120 -10.05 -11.55 -14.99
N GLU A 121 -8.88 -11.85 -15.54
CA GLU A 121 -8.78 -12.59 -16.78
C GLU A 121 -9.10 -14.04 -16.39
N ILE A 122 -10.39 -14.39 -16.48
CA ILE A 122 -10.86 -15.78 -16.50
C ILE A 122 -10.36 -16.42 -17.79
#